data_AF-A0A094E4Y9-F1
#
_entry.id   AF-A0A094E4Y9-F1
#
_cell.length_a   1.000
_cell.length_b   1.000
_cell.length_c   1.000
_cell.angle_alpha   90.00
_cell.angle_beta   90.00
_cell.angle_gamma   90.00
#
_symmetry.space_group_name_H-M   'P 1'
#
loop_
_entity.id
_entity.type
_entity.pdbx_description
1 polymer ?
#
loop_
_entity_poly.entity_id
_entity_poly.type
_entity_poly.pdbx_seq_one_letter_code
_entity_poly.pdbx_strand_id
1 'polypeptide(L)'
;MAISLPIPPVTATAPPPTTAPAKEESKFPISVGGKELIPPAAALLAPIFETDPLITYFLNGLTREQRNAYLPKYFTVLLTAAGMNKASFYHTDVDTVTNGGGVVQGEKVAKSAPEWRSTVVLIPPGSSIDNPLTLLPSGLPSVIVKCGLAGVKKMLFEFEGACKAARKVGLRKGEDAYYVFFVGTAA
;
A
#
# COMPACT_ATOMS: atom_id res chain seq x y z
N MET A 1 22.56 28.71 39.19
CA MET A 1 22.55 29.81 38.21
C MET A 1 22.98 29.24 36.87
N ALA A 2 22.07 29.10 35.91
CA ALA A 2 22.36 28.54 34.59
C ALA A 2 22.51 29.69 33.58
N ILE A 3 23.61 29.68 32.85
CA ILE A 3 24.00 30.73 31.92
C ILE A 3 23.32 30.41 30.58
N SER A 4 22.34 31.22 30.18
CA SER A 4 21.67 31.10 28.88
C SER A 4 22.55 31.76 27.82
N LEU A 5 23.07 30.97 26.87
CA LEU A 5 23.78 31.50 25.71
C LEU A 5 22.76 31.85 24.61
N PRO A 6 22.83 33.05 24.00
CA PRO A 6 21.92 33.43 22.93
C PRO A 6 22.23 32.67 21.63
N ILE A 7 21.18 32.08 21.04
CA ILE A 7 21.22 31.42 19.73
C ILE A 7 21.29 32.51 18.64
N PRO A 8 22.22 32.44 17.66
CA PRO A 8 22.29 33.42 16.59
C PRO A 8 21.07 33.33 15.64
N PRO A 9 20.64 34.45 15.03
CA PRO A 9 19.51 34.46 14.12
C PRO A 9 19.83 33.64 12.86
N VAL A 10 18.98 32.65 12.57
CA VAL A 10 19.01 31.92 11.30
C VAL A 10 18.56 32.89 10.22
N THR A 11 19.51 33.42 9.45
CA THR A 11 19.22 34.12 8.20
C THR A 11 18.45 33.17 7.28
N ALA A 12 17.19 33.50 7.00
CA ALA A 12 16.36 32.80 6.04
C ALA A 12 16.95 32.99 4.64
N THR A 13 17.81 32.07 4.22
CA THR A 13 18.21 31.92 2.82
C THR A 13 16.95 31.62 2.02
N ALA A 14 16.68 32.44 1.00
CA ALA A 14 15.57 32.25 0.08
C ALA A 14 15.53 30.79 -0.43
N PRO A 15 14.35 30.19 -0.60
CA PRO A 15 14.25 28.83 -1.10
C PRO A 15 14.93 28.74 -2.48
N PRO A 16 15.77 27.72 -2.73
CA PRO A 16 16.32 27.52 -4.06
C PRO A 16 15.17 27.38 -5.08
N PRO A 17 15.34 27.89 -6.31
CA PRO A 17 14.32 27.74 -7.34
C PRO A 17 14.01 26.25 -7.48
N THR A 18 12.72 25.90 -7.38
CA THR A 18 12.19 24.57 -7.64
C THR A 18 12.57 24.16 -9.05
N THR A 19 13.73 23.53 -9.21
CA THR A 19 14.01 22.70 -10.37
C THR A 19 13.05 21.53 -10.26
N ALA A 20 11.99 21.56 -11.06
CA ALA A 20 11.13 20.41 -11.27
C ALA A 20 12.04 19.18 -11.50
N PRO A 21 11.82 18.05 -10.81
CA PRO A 21 12.63 16.86 -11.05
C PRO A 21 12.59 16.57 -12.54
N ALA A 22 13.77 16.47 -13.14
CA ALA A 22 13.94 16.08 -14.53
C ALA A 22 13.11 14.81 -14.75
N LYS A 23 12.32 14.77 -15.83
CA LYS A 23 11.65 13.55 -16.29
C LYS A 23 12.75 12.58 -16.74
N GLU A 24 13.34 11.85 -15.81
CA GLU A 24 13.93 10.56 -16.14
C GLU A 24 12.75 9.68 -16.61
N GLU A 25 12.67 9.43 -17.91
CA GLU A 25 11.76 8.41 -18.44
C GLU A 25 12.15 7.09 -17.78
N SER A 26 11.35 6.65 -16.81
CA SER A 26 11.58 5.40 -16.11
C SER A 26 11.60 4.28 -17.14
N LYS A 27 12.66 3.47 -17.11
CA LYS A 27 12.88 2.31 -18.00
C LYS A 27 11.71 1.32 -18.05
N PHE A 28 10.80 1.37 -17.07
CA PHE A 28 9.65 0.50 -16.95
C PHE A 28 8.34 1.24 -17.25
N PRO A 29 7.50 0.74 -18.18
CA PRO A 29 6.18 1.32 -18.41
C PRO A 29 5.30 1.12 -17.17
N ILE A 30 4.66 2.20 -16.71
CA ILE A 30 3.69 2.15 -15.60
C ILE A 30 2.31 1.95 -16.20
N SER A 31 1.64 0.89 -15.76
CA SER A 31 0.27 0.57 -16.13
C SER A 31 -0.69 0.92 -14.99
N VAL A 32 -1.91 1.33 -15.33
CA VAL A 32 -2.93 1.77 -14.37
C VAL A 32 -4.26 1.06 -14.65
N GLY A 33 -4.91 0.58 -13.59
CA GLY A 33 -6.24 -0.04 -13.68
C GLY A 33 -7.03 0.10 -12.38
N GLY A 34 -8.14 -0.63 -12.31
CA GLY A 34 -9.11 -0.66 -11.22
C GLY A 34 -9.21 -2.02 -10.54
N LYS A 35 -10.45 -2.50 -10.34
CA LYS A 35 -10.75 -3.71 -9.54
C LYS A 35 -10.23 -5.00 -10.18
N GLU A 36 -10.08 -5.03 -11.49
CA GLU A 36 -9.53 -6.15 -12.25
C GLU A 36 -8.09 -6.47 -11.85
N LEU A 37 -7.39 -5.50 -11.27
CA LEU A 37 -6.00 -5.59 -10.82
C LEU A 37 -5.86 -6.10 -9.37
N ILE A 38 -6.97 -6.38 -8.67
CA ILE A 38 -6.94 -6.87 -7.28
C ILE A 38 -6.20 -8.22 -7.16
N PRO A 39 -6.50 -9.26 -7.98
CA PRO A 39 -5.82 -10.55 -7.84
C PRO A 39 -4.28 -10.47 -8.01
N PRO A 40 -3.73 -9.84 -9.07
CA PRO A 40 -2.28 -9.72 -9.22
C PRO A 40 -1.64 -8.80 -8.16
N ALA A 41 -2.31 -7.73 -7.74
CA ALA A 41 -1.83 -6.87 -6.66
C ALA A 41 -1.71 -7.63 -5.32
N ALA A 42 -2.72 -8.44 -4.98
CA ALA A 42 -2.71 -9.26 -3.76
C ALA A 42 -1.61 -10.33 -3.80
N ALA A 43 -1.39 -10.96 -4.96
CA ALA A 43 -0.35 -11.96 -5.16
C ALA A 43 1.06 -11.36 -4.97
N LEU A 44 1.28 -10.12 -5.42
CA LEU A 44 2.53 -9.40 -5.22
C LEU A 44 2.73 -8.94 -3.77
N LEU A 45 1.70 -8.34 -3.16
CA LEU A 45 1.82 -7.72 -1.83
C LEU A 45 1.94 -8.75 -0.70
N ALA A 46 1.28 -9.90 -0.81
CA ALA A 46 1.29 -10.92 0.24
C ALA A 46 2.71 -11.36 0.69
N PRO A 47 3.64 -11.75 -0.21
CA PRO A 47 5.00 -12.10 0.18
C PRO A 47 5.84 -10.88 0.61
N ILE A 48 5.63 -9.70 0.00
CA ILE A 48 6.37 -8.47 0.36
C ILE A 48 6.16 -8.10 1.83
N PHE A 49 4.92 -8.26 2.31
CA PHE A 49 4.51 -7.86 3.65
C PHE A 49 4.56 -9.00 4.68
N GLU A 50 5.24 -10.12 4.38
CA GLU A 50 5.31 -11.29 5.28
C GLU A 50 5.87 -10.94 6.68
N THR A 51 6.85 -10.04 6.68
CA THR A 51 7.57 -9.58 7.89
C THR A 51 7.17 -8.18 8.33
N ASP A 52 6.10 -7.61 7.75
CA ASP A 52 5.67 -6.26 8.06
C ASP A 52 5.20 -6.17 9.54
N PRO A 53 5.75 -5.23 10.32
CA PRO A 53 5.43 -5.12 11.74
C PRO A 53 3.99 -4.64 11.99
N LEU A 54 3.41 -3.84 11.09
CA LEU A 54 2.06 -3.31 11.24
C LEU A 54 1.00 -4.39 11.02
N ILE A 55 1.15 -5.18 9.95
CA ILE A 55 0.29 -6.33 9.68
C ILE A 55 0.50 -7.41 10.75
N THR A 56 1.73 -7.61 11.22
CA THR A 56 1.99 -8.49 12.37
C THR A 56 1.24 -8.01 13.62
N TYR A 57 1.19 -6.70 13.87
CA TYR A 57 0.43 -6.13 14.99
C TYR A 57 -1.08 -6.37 14.85
N PHE A 58 -1.64 -6.15 13.67
CA PHE A 58 -3.08 -6.36 13.41
C PHE A 58 -3.50 -7.82 13.50
N LEU A 59 -2.64 -8.72 13.03
CA LEU A 59 -2.91 -10.16 12.96
C LEU A 59 -2.26 -10.94 14.10
N ASN A 60 -1.90 -10.28 15.20
CA ASN A 60 -1.14 -10.89 16.29
C ASN A 60 -1.88 -11.99 17.06
N GLY A 61 -3.18 -12.17 16.81
CA GLY A 61 -3.96 -13.32 17.30
C GLY A 61 -3.70 -14.62 16.54
N LEU A 62 -2.99 -14.55 15.40
CA LEU A 62 -2.56 -15.70 14.60
C LEU A 62 -1.08 -16.00 14.87
N THR A 63 -0.72 -17.29 14.80
CA THR A 63 0.71 -17.69 14.72
C THR A 63 1.34 -17.15 13.43
N ARG A 64 2.68 -17.11 13.37
CA ARG A 64 3.40 -16.61 12.18
C ARG A 64 2.99 -17.38 10.92
N GLU A 65 2.91 -18.70 11.03
CA GLU A 65 2.58 -19.61 9.95
C GLU A 65 1.14 -19.36 9.46
N GLN A 66 0.19 -19.24 10.39
CA GLN A 66 -1.20 -18.92 10.08
C GLN A 66 -1.36 -17.54 9.47
N ARG A 67 -0.62 -16.54 9.96
CA ARG A 67 -0.62 -15.18 9.41
C ARG A 67 -0.15 -15.21 7.96
N ASN A 68 1.01 -15.81 7.70
CA ASN A 68 1.60 -15.87 6.36
C ASN A 68 0.67 -16.57 5.36
N ALA A 69 0.09 -17.71 5.75
CA ALA A 69 -0.90 -18.41 4.93
C ALA A 69 -2.19 -17.60 4.69
N TYR A 70 -2.50 -16.65 5.56
CA TYR A 70 -3.68 -15.80 5.47
C TYR A 70 -3.46 -14.51 4.65
N LEU A 71 -2.21 -14.08 4.45
CA LEU A 71 -1.88 -12.82 3.77
C LEU A 71 -2.52 -12.67 2.38
N PRO A 72 -2.52 -13.67 1.49
CA PRO A 72 -3.16 -13.52 0.18
C PRO A 72 -4.64 -13.14 0.31
N LYS A 73 -5.38 -13.86 1.18
CA LYS A 73 -6.79 -13.57 1.44
C LYS A 73 -6.99 -12.21 2.12
N TYR A 74 -6.12 -11.87 3.08
CA TYR A 74 -6.15 -10.58 3.77
C TYR A 74 -6.02 -9.42 2.79
N PHE A 75 -5.00 -9.46 1.91
CA PHE A 75 -4.81 -8.45 0.87
C PHE A 75 -5.96 -8.43 -0.13
N THR A 76 -6.46 -9.58 -0.60
CA THR A 76 -7.64 -9.59 -1.49
C THR A 76 -8.83 -8.86 -0.89
N VAL A 77 -9.13 -9.06 0.40
CA VAL A 77 -10.25 -8.37 1.08
C VAL A 77 -10.01 -6.87 1.16
N LEU A 78 -8.82 -6.44 1.60
CA LEU A 78 -8.50 -5.03 1.74
C LEU A 78 -8.48 -4.30 0.38
N LEU A 79 -7.89 -4.91 -0.64
CA LEU A 79 -7.82 -4.35 -1.99
C LEU A 79 -9.20 -4.35 -2.66
N THR A 80 -10.06 -5.32 -2.37
CA THR A 80 -11.47 -5.29 -2.79
C THR A 80 -12.19 -4.10 -2.19
N ALA A 81 -12.02 -3.86 -0.88
CA ALA A 81 -12.58 -2.69 -0.23
C ALA A 81 -12.02 -1.38 -0.84
N ALA A 82 -10.72 -1.32 -1.12
CA ALA A 82 -10.10 -0.18 -1.80
C ALA A 82 -10.70 0.04 -3.20
N GLY A 83 -10.79 -1.00 -4.01
CA GLY A 83 -11.37 -0.94 -5.35
C GLY A 83 -12.83 -0.51 -5.33
N MET A 84 -13.62 -0.94 -4.33
CA MET A 84 -14.99 -0.46 -4.12
C MET A 84 -15.06 1.03 -3.81
N ASN A 85 -14.02 1.58 -3.18
CA ASN A 85 -13.85 3.00 -2.86
C ASN A 85 -13.09 3.78 -3.96
N LYS A 86 -13.16 3.30 -5.21
CA LYS A 86 -12.57 3.93 -6.41
C LYS A 86 -11.03 3.99 -6.37
N ALA A 87 -10.37 3.05 -5.70
CA ALA A 87 -8.91 2.96 -5.75
C ALA A 87 -8.40 2.72 -7.18
N SER A 88 -7.27 3.34 -7.50
CA SER A 88 -6.51 3.11 -8.71
C SER A 88 -5.27 2.28 -8.38
N PHE A 89 -5.02 1.26 -9.20
CA PHE A 89 -3.93 0.31 -9.04
C PHE A 89 -2.89 0.61 -10.12
N TYR A 90 -1.71 1.03 -9.68
CA TYR A 90 -0.54 1.25 -10.53
C TYR A 90 0.35 0.02 -10.41
N HIS A 91 0.92 -0.44 -11.51
CA HIS A 91 1.92 -1.51 -11.49
C HIS A 91 2.97 -1.34 -12.58
N THR A 92 4.08 -2.02 -12.38
CA THR A 92 5.13 -2.22 -13.38
C THR A 92 5.35 -3.71 -13.55
N ASP A 93 5.46 -4.17 -14.78
CA ASP A 93 5.73 -5.58 -15.06
C ASP A 93 7.22 -5.89 -14.87
N VAL A 94 7.55 -7.16 -14.61
CA VAL A 94 8.94 -7.65 -14.68
C VAL A 94 9.34 -7.68 -16.15
N ASP A 95 10.47 -7.04 -16.50
CA ASP A 95 11.05 -7.18 -17.82
C ASP A 95 11.36 -8.67 -18.07
N THR A 96 10.67 -9.29 -19.03
CA THR A 96 11.16 -10.54 -19.65
C THR A 96 12.34 -10.29 -20.59
N VAL A 97 12.99 -9.11 -20.49
CA VAL A 97 14.26 -8.83 -21.16
C VAL A 97 15.36 -9.56 -20.40
N THR A 98 15.51 -10.83 -20.75
CA THR A 98 16.71 -11.62 -20.48
C THR A 98 17.95 -10.81 -20.85
N ASN A 99 18.66 -10.30 -19.84
CA ASN A 99 20.06 -9.95 -20.04
C ASN A 99 20.81 -11.27 -20.28
N GLY A 100 21.11 -11.55 -21.55
CA GLY A 100 22.14 -12.48 -22.03
C GLY A 100 22.16 -13.88 -21.44
N GLY A 101 21.43 -14.82 -22.05
CA GLY A 101 21.66 -16.25 -21.79
C GLY A 101 20.62 -17.18 -22.40
N GLY A 102 20.84 -17.58 -23.66
CA GLY A 102 20.44 -18.87 -24.22
C GLY A 102 18.95 -19.25 -24.17
N VAL A 103 18.29 -19.16 -25.33
CA VAL A 103 17.02 -19.84 -25.60
C VAL A 103 17.17 -21.35 -25.33
N VAL A 104 16.46 -21.88 -24.33
CA VAL A 104 16.11 -23.30 -24.28
C VAL A 104 14.66 -23.41 -24.76
N GLN A 105 14.51 -23.97 -25.94
CA GLN A 105 13.27 -24.13 -26.67
C GLN A 105 12.49 -25.30 -26.09
N GLY A 106 11.25 -25.05 -25.65
CA GLY A 106 10.25 -26.11 -25.46
C GLY A 106 9.76 -26.31 -24.03
N GLU A 107 9.10 -25.32 -23.46
CA GLU A 107 8.12 -25.58 -22.41
C GLU A 107 6.87 -24.75 -22.68
N LYS A 108 5.70 -25.41 -22.72
CA LYS A 108 4.41 -24.72 -22.78
C LYS A 108 4.25 -23.96 -21.48
N VAL A 109 4.69 -22.71 -21.45
CA VAL A 109 4.40 -21.77 -20.35
C VAL A 109 2.88 -21.60 -20.36
N ALA A 110 2.21 -22.33 -19.47
CA ALA A 110 0.85 -22.01 -19.06
C ALA A 110 0.80 -20.51 -18.79
N LYS A 111 -0.26 -19.80 -19.23
CA LYS A 111 -0.46 -18.36 -18.97
C LYS A 111 -0.40 -18.10 -17.46
N SER A 112 0.79 -18.00 -16.89
CA SER A 112 1.05 -17.41 -15.60
C SER A 112 0.70 -15.94 -15.78
N ALA A 113 -0.08 -15.40 -14.85
CA ALA A 113 -0.34 -13.98 -14.82
C ALA A 113 0.99 -13.20 -14.96
N PRO A 114 1.01 -12.05 -15.66
CA PRO A 114 2.23 -11.26 -15.79
C PRO A 114 2.82 -11.01 -14.41
N GLU A 115 4.10 -11.36 -14.24
CA GLU A 115 4.79 -11.17 -12.97
C GLU A 115 5.04 -9.68 -12.75
N TRP A 116 4.50 -9.12 -11.68
CA TRP A 116 4.61 -7.70 -11.37
C TRP A 116 5.86 -7.42 -10.55
N ARG A 117 6.60 -6.37 -10.90
CA ARG A 117 7.78 -5.91 -10.16
C ARG A 117 7.42 -5.01 -8.99
N SER A 118 6.44 -4.13 -9.18
CA SER A 118 5.99 -3.17 -8.16
C SER A 118 4.51 -2.83 -8.34
N THR A 119 3.87 -2.38 -7.27
CA THR A 119 2.50 -1.87 -7.29
C THR A 119 2.29 -0.74 -6.29
N VAL A 120 1.43 0.21 -6.65
CA VAL A 120 0.93 1.27 -5.77
C VAL A 120 -0.59 1.29 -5.86
N VAL A 121 -1.26 1.29 -4.72
CA VAL A 121 -2.71 1.40 -4.60
C VAL A 121 -3.03 2.77 -4.04
N LEU A 122 -3.60 3.63 -4.88
CA LEU A 122 -3.97 5.00 -4.53
C LEU A 122 -5.47 5.10 -4.33
N ILE A 123 -5.87 5.84 -3.30
CA ILE A 123 -7.28 6.14 -3.05
C ILE A 123 -7.54 7.62 -3.33
N PRO A 124 -8.57 7.94 -4.13
CA PRO A 124 -8.87 9.31 -4.48
C PRO A 124 -9.38 10.12 -3.28
N PRO A 125 -9.25 11.45 -3.33
CA PRO A 125 -9.77 12.36 -2.32
C PRO A 125 -11.28 12.16 -2.13
N GLY A 126 -11.74 12.32 -0.89
CA GLY A 126 -13.16 12.13 -0.52
C GLY A 126 -13.61 10.67 -0.44
N SER A 127 -12.76 9.70 -0.78
CA SER A 127 -12.99 8.28 -0.54
C SER A 127 -12.27 7.80 0.72
N SER A 128 -12.85 6.84 1.44
CA SER A 128 -12.19 6.22 2.59
C SER A 128 -12.61 4.75 2.73
N ILE A 129 -11.65 3.89 3.09
CA ILE A 129 -11.86 2.43 3.22
C ILE A 129 -12.49 2.08 4.58
N ASP A 130 -12.51 3.03 5.50
CA ASP A 130 -13.04 2.91 6.84
C ASP A 130 -14.57 2.75 6.89
N ASN A 131 -15.29 2.92 5.77
CA ASN A 131 -16.74 2.80 5.73
C ASN A 131 -17.17 1.33 5.94
N PRO A 132 -17.80 0.99 7.08
CA PRO A 132 -18.23 -0.38 7.39
C PRO A 132 -19.17 -0.98 6.34
N LEU A 133 -19.94 -0.13 5.65
CA LEU A 133 -20.84 -0.55 4.56
C LEU A 133 -20.11 -1.05 3.31
N THR A 134 -18.86 -0.62 3.08
CA THR A 134 -18.01 -1.14 2.00
C THR A 134 -17.19 -2.37 2.44
N LEU A 135 -17.09 -2.59 3.76
CA LEU A 135 -16.35 -3.69 4.35
C LEU A 135 -17.18 -4.99 4.46
N LEU A 136 -18.49 -4.91 4.67
CA LEU A 136 -19.36 -6.11 4.62
C LEU A 136 -19.28 -6.87 3.28
N PRO A 137 -19.47 -6.22 2.11
CA PRO A 137 -19.40 -6.89 0.81
C PRO A 137 -17.99 -7.29 0.39
N SER A 138 -16.94 -6.65 0.93
CA SER A 138 -15.55 -6.98 0.60
C SER A 138 -15.04 -8.25 1.30
N GLY A 139 -15.82 -8.83 2.22
CA GLY A 139 -15.47 -10.05 2.94
C GLY A 139 -14.93 -9.83 4.36
N LEU A 140 -15.15 -8.64 4.96
CA LEU A 140 -14.76 -8.35 6.34
C LEU A 140 -15.31 -9.34 7.38
N PRO A 141 -16.50 -9.97 7.24
CA PRO A 141 -16.91 -11.04 8.16
C PRO A 141 -15.88 -12.19 8.24
N SER A 142 -15.22 -12.52 7.13
CA SER A 142 -14.16 -13.53 7.11
C SER A 142 -12.86 -13.07 7.79
N VAL A 143 -12.59 -11.76 7.77
CA VAL A 143 -11.47 -11.13 8.51
C VAL A 143 -11.79 -11.05 9.98
N ILE A 144 -13.01 -10.67 10.37
CA ILE A 144 -13.47 -10.63 11.76
C ILE A 144 -13.45 -12.04 12.37
N VAL A 145 -13.94 -13.06 11.66
CA VAL A 145 -13.94 -14.46 12.14
C VAL A 145 -12.51 -14.99 12.32
N LYS A 146 -11.56 -14.57 11.47
CA LYS A 146 -10.17 -15.08 11.52
C LYS A 146 -9.25 -14.27 12.43
N CYS A 147 -9.35 -12.94 12.43
CA CYS A 147 -8.52 -12.03 13.23
C CYS A 147 -9.10 -11.76 14.62
N GLY A 148 -10.38 -12.08 14.82
CA GLY A 148 -11.13 -11.70 16.01
C GLY A 148 -11.44 -10.19 16.07
N LEU A 149 -12.31 -9.84 17.01
CA LEU A 149 -12.70 -8.44 17.26
C LEU A 149 -11.49 -7.56 17.64
N ALA A 150 -10.48 -8.15 18.29
CA ALA A 150 -9.28 -7.45 18.72
C ALA A 150 -8.41 -6.97 17.54
N GLY A 151 -8.21 -7.80 16.51
CA GLY A 151 -7.43 -7.40 15.33
C GLY A 151 -8.12 -6.28 14.54
N VAL A 152 -9.44 -6.37 14.42
CA VAL A 152 -10.26 -5.33 13.76
C VAL A 152 -10.26 -4.03 14.56
N LYS A 153 -10.30 -4.11 15.89
CA LYS A 153 -10.16 -2.93 16.77
C LYS A 153 -8.83 -2.21 16.55
N LYS A 154 -7.72 -2.94 16.51
CA LYS A 154 -6.38 -2.38 16.26
C LYS A 154 -6.29 -1.68 14.90
N MET A 155 -6.84 -2.31 13.87
CA MET A 155 -6.80 -1.77 12.51
C MET A 155 -7.68 -0.52 12.36
N LEU A 156 -8.97 -0.60 12.74
CA LEU A 156 -9.95 0.45 12.46
C LEU A 156 -10.03 1.56 13.53
N PHE A 157 -9.71 1.28 14.79
CA PHE A 157 -9.81 2.28 15.85
C PHE A 157 -8.45 2.84 16.25
N GLU A 158 -7.45 1.98 16.48
CA GLU A 158 -6.14 2.45 16.95
C GLU A 158 -5.32 3.07 15.81
N PHE A 159 -5.06 2.29 14.76
CA PHE A 159 -4.25 2.77 13.64
C PHE A 159 -4.99 3.78 12.77
N GLU A 160 -6.16 3.43 12.25
CA GLU A 160 -6.91 4.32 11.36
C GLU A 160 -7.37 5.59 12.09
N GLY A 161 -7.77 5.49 13.37
CA GLY A 161 -8.11 6.64 14.19
C GLY A 161 -6.93 7.61 14.39
N ALA A 162 -5.73 7.09 14.62
CA ALA A 162 -4.51 7.91 14.68
C ALA A 162 -4.21 8.59 13.34
N CYS A 163 -4.37 7.87 12.22
CA CYS A 163 -4.21 8.42 10.88
C CYS A 163 -5.23 9.54 10.58
N LYS A 164 -6.50 9.39 10.97
CA LYS A 164 -7.51 10.46 10.85
C LYS A 164 -7.16 11.68 11.68
N ALA A 165 -6.72 11.49 12.93
CA ALA A 165 -6.32 12.59 13.79
C ALA A 165 -5.14 13.36 13.16
N ALA A 166 -4.12 12.63 12.68
CA ALA A 166 -2.98 13.23 11.99
C ALA A 166 -3.39 13.97 10.71
N ARG A 167 -4.26 13.37 9.87
CA ARG A 167 -4.79 14.02 8.66
C ARG A 167 -5.56 15.31 8.99
N LYS A 168 -6.39 15.30 10.03
CA LYS A 168 -7.15 16.49 10.47
C LYS A 168 -6.24 17.63 10.93
N VAL A 169 -5.08 17.31 11.51
CA VAL A 169 -4.10 18.31 11.97
C VAL A 169 -3.23 18.80 10.80
N GLY A 170 -2.83 17.90 9.89
CA GLY A 170 -1.90 18.20 8.80
C GLY A 170 -2.53 18.83 7.56
N LEU A 171 -3.81 18.59 7.30
CA LEU A 171 -4.52 19.12 6.14
C LEU A 171 -5.23 20.43 6.46
N ARG A 172 -5.29 21.34 5.49
CA ARG A 172 -6.09 22.56 5.62
C ARG A 172 -7.57 22.22 5.61
N LYS A 173 -8.38 23.11 6.18
CA LYS A 173 -9.84 22.96 6.20
C LYS A 173 -10.38 22.86 4.76
N GLY A 174 -10.96 21.71 4.41
CA GLY A 174 -11.51 21.44 3.08
C GLY A 174 -10.51 20.84 2.07
N GLU A 175 -9.30 20.50 2.51
CA GLU A 175 -8.31 19.80 1.68
C GLU A 175 -8.49 18.29 1.83
N ASP A 176 -8.85 17.62 0.73
CA ASP A 176 -8.93 16.16 0.67
C ASP A 176 -7.63 15.59 0.10
N ALA A 177 -7.00 14.67 0.82
CA ALA A 177 -5.76 14.04 0.39
C ALA A 177 -6.02 12.79 -0.47
N TYR A 178 -5.24 12.64 -1.53
CA TYR A 178 -4.90 11.30 -2.00
C TYR A 178 -4.05 10.63 -0.93
N TYR A 179 -4.31 9.35 -0.64
CA TYR A 179 -3.39 8.58 0.20
C TYR A 179 -3.01 7.26 -0.47
N VAL A 180 -1.74 6.91 -0.27
CA VAL A 180 -1.20 5.62 -0.62
C VAL A 180 -1.75 4.62 0.38
N PHE A 181 -2.54 3.66 -0.11
CA PHE A 181 -3.07 2.60 0.74
C PHE A 181 -2.03 1.49 0.92
N PHE A 182 -1.49 1.00 -0.20
CA PHE A 182 -0.35 0.09 -0.20
C PHE A 182 0.64 0.49 -1.30
N VAL A 183 1.92 0.31 -1.00
CA VAL A 183 3.01 0.36 -1.98
C VAL A 183 3.92 -0.81 -1.69
N GLY A 184 4.33 -1.51 -2.74
CA GLY A 184 5.21 -2.66 -2.60
C GLY A 184 6.02 -2.87 -3.86
N THR A 185 7.28 -3.25 -3.66
CA THR A 185 8.21 -3.64 -4.71
C THR A 185 8.77 -5.00 -4.31
N ALA A 186 8.78 -5.96 -5.24
CA ALA A 186 9.41 -7.26 -4.98
C ALA A 186 10.92 -7.08 -4.64
N ALA A 187 11.56 -8.05 -4.01
CA ALA A 187 13.02 -7.99 -3.82
C ALA A 187 13.72 -8.19 -5.16
#